data_AF-A0A947CVK2-F1
#
_entry.id   AF-A0A947CVK2-F1
#
_cell.length_a   1.000
_cell.length_b   1.000
_cell.length_c   1.000
_cell.angle_alpha   90.00
_cell.angle_beta   90.00
_cell.angle_gamma   90.00
#
_symmetry.space_group_name_H-M   'P 1'
#
loop_
_entity.id
_entity.type
_entity.pdbx_description
1 polymer ?
#
loop_
_entity_poly.entity_id
_entity_poly.type
_entity_poly.pdbx_seq_one_letter_code
_entity_poly.pdbx_strand_id
1 'polypeptide(L)'
;MKLLSRYPAAAVAAMSMLGLFACGASAKDVQEARTSGYNTDFAIVYSEALAAVTNIYPKLVDSPKRGVIQTAWHPMNMSQGGQMGATPQGGTAPGASQQTNAFGQTRQARTFFFIRFRVVVIGGRPWRVRLKGEASKWEEGSTPVPLRDADTPPWLAGRTDRLRVKIHERLKKHAVRLKTTVIDPDVAKKEDPIPTIEGLSKQVGKVVAKVKKAAEARRYQDLRALMSEQLLWSPGAPPSGDQALIMWQADPSLLVKLVATIDAGCQEMGDQVVCGKAGVTRIAKFAKVGGAWKLTEFVAID
;
A
#
# COMPACT_ATOMS: atom_id res chain seq x y z
N MET A 1 -17.27 -33.53 -73.94
CA MET A 1 -18.70 -33.28 -73.62
C MET A 1 -18.86 -33.44 -72.12
N LYS A 2 -18.84 -32.34 -71.35
CA LYS A 2 -19.99 -31.55 -70.87
C LYS A 2 -20.89 -32.32 -69.88
N LEU A 3 -20.87 -31.87 -68.61
CA LEU A 3 -22.00 -31.51 -67.72
C LEU A 3 -21.51 -31.66 -66.25
N LEU A 4 -21.06 -30.58 -65.60
CA LEU A 4 -21.83 -29.57 -64.86
C LEU A 4 -22.35 -30.03 -63.49
N SER A 5 -21.85 -29.31 -62.47
CA SER A 5 -22.60 -28.72 -61.36
C SER A 5 -23.16 -29.62 -60.26
N ARG A 6 -22.72 -29.37 -59.02
CA ARG A 6 -23.56 -28.80 -57.93
C ARG A 6 -22.72 -28.57 -56.67
N TYR A 7 -22.38 -27.31 -56.41
CA TYR A 7 -21.97 -26.84 -55.07
C TYR A 7 -23.24 -26.54 -54.26
N PRO A 8 -23.38 -27.06 -53.03
CA PRO A 8 -24.36 -26.50 -52.09
C PRO A 8 -23.77 -25.26 -51.41
N ALA A 9 -24.43 -24.13 -51.64
CA ALA A 9 -24.31 -22.91 -50.86
C ALA A 9 -25.18 -23.01 -49.60
N ALA A 10 -24.62 -22.80 -48.40
CA ALA A 10 -25.30 -22.43 -47.14
C ALA A 10 -24.27 -22.50 -46.01
N ALA A 11 -24.23 -21.67 -44.97
CA ALA A 11 -24.81 -20.38 -44.66
C ALA A 11 -23.85 -19.78 -43.62
N VAL A 12 -23.23 -18.64 -43.91
CA VAL A 12 -22.36 -17.94 -42.95
C VAL A 12 -23.29 -17.22 -41.97
N ALA A 13 -23.59 -17.87 -40.84
CA ALA A 13 -24.22 -17.22 -39.70
C ALA A 13 -23.20 -16.32 -39.02
N ALA A 14 -23.14 -15.06 -39.46
CA ALA A 14 -22.46 -13.98 -38.75
C ALA A 14 -23.21 -13.70 -37.44
N MET A 15 -22.83 -14.40 -36.37
CA MET A 15 -23.31 -14.13 -35.03
C MET A 15 -22.57 -12.90 -34.48
N SER A 16 -23.12 -11.72 -34.77
CA SER A 16 -22.71 -10.45 -34.17
C SER A 16 -23.00 -10.46 -32.66
N MET A 17 -22.08 -10.99 -31.86
CA MET A 17 -22.03 -10.74 -30.41
C MET A 17 -21.57 -9.31 -30.16
N LEU A 18 -22.50 -8.37 -30.28
CA LEU A 18 -22.40 -7.04 -29.67
C LEU A 18 -22.69 -7.18 -28.16
N GLY A 19 -21.73 -7.77 -27.45
CA GLY A 19 -21.66 -7.73 -26.00
C GLY A 19 -20.91 -6.48 -25.56
N LEU A 20 -21.62 -5.53 -24.96
CA LEU A 20 -21.09 -4.34 -24.32
C LEU A 20 -20.15 -4.72 -23.16
N PHE A 21 -18.88 -5.00 -23.44
CA PHE A 21 -17.82 -5.07 -22.43
C PHE A 21 -17.45 -3.65 -22.02
N ALA A 22 -18.24 -3.08 -21.11
CA ALA A 22 -17.76 -1.97 -20.28
C ALA A 22 -16.61 -2.52 -19.40
N CYS A 23 -15.38 -2.27 -19.86
CA CYS A 23 -14.10 -2.80 -19.38
C CYS A 23 -13.77 -2.47 -17.92
N GLY A 24 -14.41 -3.14 -16.97
CA GLY A 24 -13.92 -3.31 -15.59
C GLY A 24 -13.18 -4.64 -15.46
N ALA A 25 -12.08 -4.68 -14.71
CA ALA A 25 -11.47 -5.95 -14.35
C ALA A 25 -12.47 -6.81 -13.55
N SER A 26 -12.60 -8.10 -13.85
CA SER A 26 -13.57 -8.93 -13.15
C SER A 26 -13.19 -9.08 -11.66
N ALA A 27 -14.17 -9.23 -10.78
CA ALA A 27 -13.91 -9.46 -9.35
C ALA A 27 -12.98 -10.67 -9.11
N LYS A 28 -13.09 -11.68 -9.99
CA LYS A 28 -12.21 -12.85 -10.00
C LYS A 28 -10.76 -12.49 -10.31
N ASP A 29 -10.51 -11.68 -11.35
CA ASP A 29 -9.15 -11.26 -11.73
C ASP A 29 -8.52 -10.39 -10.64
N VAL A 30 -9.32 -9.52 -10.01
CA VAL A 30 -8.86 -8.71 -8.88
C VAL A 30 -8.45 -9.61 -7.71
N GLN A 31 -9.26 -10.62 -7.38
CA GLN A 31 -8.96 -11.54 -6.29
C GLN A 31 -7.76 -12.45 -6.59
N GLU A 32 -7.62 -12.92 -7.83
CA GLU A 32 -6.45 -13.68 -8.29
C GLU A 32 -5.19 -12.82 -8.18
N ALA A 33 -5.24 -11.56 -8.63
CA ALA A 33 -4.13 -10.62 -8.53
C ALA A 33 -3.74 -10.30 -7.07
N ARG A 34 -4.72 -10.21 -6.16
CA ARG A 34 -4.48 -9.97 -4.71
C ARG A 34 -3.82 -11.16 -4.02
N THR A 35 -4.12 -12.37 -4.46
CA THR A 35 -3.66 -13.62 -3.81
C THR A 35 -2.46 -14.27 -4.50
N SER A 36 -2.01 -13.70 -5.61
CA SER A 36 -0.84 -14.18 -6.35
C SER A 36 0.48 -13.66 -5.79
N GLY A 37 1.46 -14.54 -5.71
CA GLY A 37 2.88 -14.20 -5.65
C GLY A 37 3.57 -14.59 -6.94
N TYR A 38 4.76 -14.07 -7.19
CA TYR A 38 5.44 -14.24 -8.47
C TYR A 38 6.78 -14.94 -8.27
N ASN A 39 6.86 -16.20 -8.72
CA ASN A 39 8.04 -17.05 -8.56
C ASN A 39 9.01 -16.87 -9.73
N THR A 40 9.62 -15.69 -9.80
CA THR A 40 10.65 -15.34 -10.79
C THR A 40 11.67 -14.40 -10.16
N ASP A 41 12.65 -13.94 -10.91
CA ASP A 41 13.66 -13.02 -10.39
C ASP A 41 13.08 -11.63 -10.13
N PHE A 42 13.61 -10.95 -9.12
CA PHE A 42 13.16 -9.61 -8.73
C PHE A 42 13.16 -8.64 -9.92
N ALA A 43 14.23 -8.68 -10.73
CA ALA A 43 14.37 -7.82 -11.90
C ALA A 43 13.21 -7.97 -12.89
N ILE A 44 12.69 -9.20 -13.08
CA ILE A 44 11.54 -9.48 -13.95
C ILE A 44 10.25 -8.96 -13.31
N VAL A 45 10.04 -9.22 -12.01
CA VAL A 45 8.85 -8.73 -11.30
C VAL A 45 8.77 -7.20 -11.34
N TYR A 46 9.90 -6.55 -11.05
CA TYR A 46 10.01 -5.11 -11.00
C TYR A 46 9.85 -4.48 -12.39
N SER A 47 10.53 -5.01 -13.42
CA SER A 47 10.46 -4.45 -14.78
C SER A 47 9.07 -4.57 -15.40
N GLU A 48 8.37 -5.69 -15.19
CA GLU A 48 6.99 -5.85 -15.67
C GLU A 48 6.00 -4.98 -14.90
N ALA A 49 6.17 -4.83 -13.58
CA ALA A 49 5.37 -3.90 -12.79
C ALA A 49 5.60 -2.45 -13.24
N LEU A 50 6.86 -2.07 -13.47
CA LEU A 50 7.22 -0.75 -14.01
C LEU A 50 6.59 -0.53 -15.38
N ALA A 51 6.71 -1.49 -16.30
CA ALA A 51 6.12 -1.41 -17.63
C ALA A 51 4.58 -1.25 -17.57
N ALA A 52 3.89 -1.97 -16.68
CA ALA A 52 2.46 -1.80 -16.47
C ALA A 52 2.09 -0.40 -15.96
N VAL A 53 2.88 0.15 -15.03
CA VAL A 53 2.65 1.51 -14.49
C VAL A 53 2.93 2.56 -15.55
N THR A 54 4.08 2.51 -16.23
CA THR A 54 4.50 3.49 -17.24
C THR A 54 3.55 3.55 -18.43
N ASN A 55 2.96 2.41 -18.81
CA ASN A 55 1.97 2.34 -19.89
C ASN A 55 0.74 3.24 -19.63
N ILE A 56 0.33 3.37 -18.37
CA ILE A 56 -0.84 4.15 -17.96
C ILE A 56 -0.42 5.54 -17.45
N TYR A 57 0.73 5.61 -16.77
CA TYR A 57 1.23 6.77 -16.04
C TYR A 57 2.70 7.03 -16.40
N PRO A 58 2.98 7.78 -17.48
CA PRO A 58 4.34 7.94 -17.99
C PRO A 58 5.26 8.75 -17.07
N LYS A 59 4.70 9.57 -16.18
CA LYS A 59 5.46 10.37 -15.21
C LYS A 59 5.51 9.64 -13.87
N LEU A 60 6.68 9.13 -13.51
CA LEU A 60 6.90 8.40 -12.26
C LEU A 60 8.34 8.59 -11.73
N VAL A 61 8.53 8.24 -10.47
CA VAL A 61 9.82 8.11 -9.80
C VAL A 61 9.94 6.65 -9.39
N ASP A 62 11.00 5.99 -9.83
CA ASP A 62 11.26 4.60 -9.52
C ASP A 62 12.53 4.43 -8.68
N SER A 63 12.64 3.31 -7.98
CA SER A 63 13.75 2.99 -7.10
C SER A 63 13.94 1.48 -7.06
N PRO A 64 14.67 0.89 -8.02
CA PRO A 64 14.83 -0.55 -8.13
C PRO A 64 15.42 -1.18 -6.87
N LYS A 65 16.40 -0.52 -6.26
CA LYS A 65 17.03 -0.96 -4.99
C LYS A 65 16.03 -1.12 -3.84
N ARG A 66 14.96 -0.32 -3.84
CA ARG A 66 13.91 -0.36 -2.80
C ARG A 66 12.66 -1.12 -3.24
N GLY A 67 12.61 -1.56 -4.51
CA GLY A 67 11.43 -2.14 -5.12
C GLY A 67 10.22 -1.20 -5.17
N VAL A 68 10.42 0.12 -5.19
CA VAL A 68 9.33 1.12 -5.17
C VAL A 68 9.19 1.77 -6.53
N ILE A 69 7.96 1.84 -7.02
CA ILE A 69 7.55 2.64 -8.20
C ILE A 69 6.45 3.58 -7.73
N GLN A 70 6.64 4.88 -7.89
CA GLN A 70 5.70 5.90 -7.45
C GLN A 70 5.34 6.83 -8.60
N THR A 71 4.06 6.92 -8.96
CA THR A 71 3.63 7.85 -10.01
C THR A 71 3.65 9.29 -9.51
N ALA A 72 3.74 10.25 -10.43
CA ALA A 72 3.42 11.63 -10.14
C ALA A 72 1.93 11.78 -9.74
N TRP A 73 1.57 12.96 -9.25
CA TRP A 73 0.16 13.32 -9.08
C TRP A 73 -0.47 13.55 -10.46
N HIS A 74 -1.57 12.86 -10.74
CA HIS A 74 -2.32 12.98 -11.98
C HIS A 74 -3.66 13.67 -11.71
N PRO A 75 -3.97 14.78 -12.39
CA PRO A 75 -5.27 15.43 -12.24
C PRO A 75 -6.37 14.51 -12.77
N MET A 76 -7.46 14.46 -12.02
CA MET A 76 -8.66 13.73 -12.35
C MET A 76 -9.67 14.71 -12.93
N ASN A 77 -9.95 14.58 -14.21
CA ASN A 77 -11.07 15.27 -14.84
C ASN A 77 -12.35 14.59 -14.36
N MET A 78 -12.90 15.07 -13.25
CA MET A 78 -14.28 14.79 -12.90
C MET A 78 -15.11 15.61 -13.88
N SER A 79 -15.52 15.01 -15.00
CA SER A 79 -16.59 15.61 -15.79
C SER A 79 -17.73 15.89 -14.82
N GLN A 80 -18.20 17.14 -14.77
CA GLN A 80 -19.27 17.61 -13.89
C GLN A 80 -20.57 16.81 -14.14
N GLY A 81 -20.64 15.57 -13.66
CA GLY A 81 -21.83 14.76 -13.63
C GLY A 81 -22.61 15.17 -12.39
N GLY A 82 -23.41 16.24 -12.52
CA GLY A 82 -24.19 16.73 -11.38
C GLY A 82 -24.83 18.12 -11.48
N GLN A 83 -24.93 18.77 -12.65
CA GLN A 83 -26.10 19.63 -12.88
C GLN A 83 -27.29 18.71 -13.20
N MET A 84 -27.90 18.12 -12.17
CA MET A 84 -29.29 17.69 -12.31
C MET A 84 -30.12 18.96 -12.54
N GLY A 85 -31.01 18.89 -13.53
CA GLY A 85 -31.60 20.04 -14.19
C GLY A 85 -32.18 21.10 -13.25
N ALA A 86 -31.60 22.29 -13.32
CA ALA A 86 -32.40 23.51 -13.24
C ALA A 86 -32.56 24.00 -14.67
N THR A 87 -33.64 23.56 -15.32
CA THR A 87 -34.20 24.23 -16.49
C THR A 87 -34.34 25.72 -16.16
N PRO A 88 -33.90 26.67 -16.99
CA PRO A 88 -34.24 28.07 -16.83
C PRO A 88 -35.69 28.24 -17.28
N GLN A 89 -36.64 27.79 -16.47
CA GLN A 89 -38.05 28.06 -16.69
C GLN A 89 -38.44 29.23 -15.79
N GLY A 90 -38.66 30.38 -16.44
CA GLY A 90 -39.12 31.60 -15.79
C GLY A 90 -40.34 31.32 -14.93
N GLY A 91 -40.20 31.61 -13.65
CA GLY A 91 -41.25 31.55 -12.65
C GLY A 91 -41.00 32.65 -11.63
N THR A 92 -41.60 33.80 -11.85
CA THR A 92 -41.65 34.93 -10.93
C THR A 92 -42.38 34.53 -9.66
N ALA A 93 -41.64 34.41 -8.55
CA ALA A 93 -42.20 34.41 -7.19
C ALA A 93 -41.60 35.59 -6.42
N PRO A 94 -42.41 36.52 -5.87
CA PRO A 94 -41.91 37.70 -5.19
C PRO A 94 -41.63 37.38 -3.73
N GLY A 95 -40.40 37.62 -3.27
CA GLY A 95 -40.10 37.61 -1.84
C GLY A 95 -38.78 36.95 -1.44
N ALA A 96 -37.66 37.38 -2.03
CA ALA A 96 -36.36 37.27 -1.38
C ALA A 96 -35.46 38.37 -1.95
N SER A 97 -34.98 39.25 -1.08
CA SER A 97 -34.05 40.33 -1.41
C SER A 97 -32.74 39.75 -1.97
N GLN A 98 -32.65 39.69 -3.30
CA GLN A 98 -31.39 39.44 -4.01
C GLN A 98 -30.58 40.74 -4.03
N GLN A 99 -29.50 40.72 -3.26
CA GLN A 99 -28.44 41.72 -3.35
C GLN A 99 -27.66 41.44 -4.65
N THR A 100 -28.10 42.04 -5.75
CA THR A 100 -27.46 41.96 -7.06
C THR A 100 -26.23 42.85 -7.09
N ASN A 101 -25.05 42.27 -6.90
CA ASN A 101 -23.80 42.91 -7.29
C ASN A 101 -23.62 42.80 -8.81
N ALA A 102 -23.61 43.95 -9.49
CA ALA A 102 -23.56 44.10 -10.95
C ALA A 102 -22.23 43.66 -11.62
N PHE A 103 -21.37 42.92 -10.91
CA PHE A 103 -20.15 42.26 -11.43
C PHE A 103 -19.95 40.84 -10.84
N GLY A 104 -21.04 40.19 -10.40
CA GLY A 104 -21.00 38.94 -9.63
C GLY A 104 -20.89 37.66 -10.46
N GLN A 105 -19.72 37.38 -11.07
CA GLN A 105 -19.34 35.98 -11.28
C GLN A 105 -18.90 35.43 -9.92
N THR A 106 -19.79 34.72 -9.23
CA THR A 106 -19.38 33.85 -8.12
C THR A 106 -18.45 32.79 -8.70
N ARG A 107 -17.13 33.03 -8.64
CA ARG A 107 -16.11 32.02 -8.90
C ARG A 107 -16.27 30.95 -7.82
N GLN A 108 -17.11 29.95 -8.08
CA GLN A 108 -17.11 28.73 -7.28
C GLN A 108 -15.67 28.20 -7.31
N ALA A 109 -15.03 28.12 -6.15
CA ALA A 109 -13.67 27.62 -6.03
C ALA A 109 -13.63 26.25 -6.69
N ARG A 110 -12.87 26.13 -7.78
CA ARG A 110 -12.79 24.88 -8.53
C ARG A 110 -12.02 23.87 -7.70
N THR A 111 -12.68 22.79 -7.31
CA THR A 111 -12.02 21.66 -6.64
C THR A 111 -11.42 20.73 -7.69
N PHE A 112 -10.13 20.45 -7.55
CA PHE A 112 -9.41 19.49 -8.38
C PHE A 112 -9.08 18.26 -7.54
N PHE A 113 -9.26 17.08 -8.12
CA PHE A 113 -8.83 15.83 -7.52
C PHE A 113 -7.58 15.33 -8.21
N PHE A 114 -6.67 14.76 -7.44
CA PHE A 114 -5.46 14.15 -7.94
C PHE A 114 -5.39 12.70 -7.47
N ILE A 115 -4.78 11.86 -8.29
CA ILE A 115 -4.48 10.47 -7.97
C ILE A 115 -2.99 10.21 -8.14
N ARG A 116 -2.40 9.41 -7.25
CA ARG A 116 -1.10 8.78 -7.48
C ARG A 116 -1.12 7.34 -7.01
N PHE A 117 -0.16 6.55 -7.50
CA PHE A 117 -0.01 5.16 -7.11
C PHE A 117 1.38 4.92 -6.57
N ARG A 118 1.44 4.06 -5.55
CA ARG A 118 2.69 3.52 -5.01
C ARG A 118 2.66 2.01 -5.13
N VAL A 119 3.51 1.47 -6.01
CA VAL A 119 3.75 0.04 -6.16
C VAL A 119 5.01 -0.32 -5.38
N VAL A 120 4.96 -1.40 -4.61
CA VAL A 120 6.09 -1.91 -3.85
C VAL A 120 6.22 -3.41 -4.08
N VAL A 121 7.36 -3.84 -4.60
CA VAL A 121 7.74 -5.25 -4.71
C VAL A 121 8.48 -5.63 -3.44
N ILE A 122 7.94 -6.59 -2.68
CA ILE A 122 8.48 -6.99 -1.36
C ILE A 122 8.64 -8.50 -1.23
N GLY A 123 9.47 -8.90 -0.26
CA GLY A 123 9.67 -10.28 0.15
C GLY A 123 10.87 -10.94 -0.53
N GLY A 124 10.67 -12.17 -0.98
CA GLY A 124 11.57 -12.97 -1.80
C GLY A 124 10.71 -13.92 -2.63
N ARG A 125 11.28 -14.82 -3.42
CA ARG A 125 10.49 -15.76 -4.24
C ARG A 125 9.55 -16.62 -3.36
N PRO A 126 8.23 -16.66 -3.61
CA PRO A 126 7.47 -15.87 -4.59
C PRO A 126 7.26 -14.40 -4.15
N TRP A 127 7.68 -13.46 -4.99
CA TRP A 127 7.61 -12.01 -4.72
C TRP A 127 6.17 -11.53 -4.62
N ARG A 128 5.93 -10.51 -3.79
CA ARG A 128 4.60 -9.88 -3.68
C ARG A 128 4.65 -8.47 -4.21
N VAL A 129 3.65 -8.10 -5.02
CA VAL A 129 3.47 -6.74 -5.49
C VAL A 129 2.33 -6.09 -4.70
N ARG A 130 2.66 -5.12 -3.86
CA ARG A 130 1.68 -4.29 -3.17
C ARG A 130 1.43 -3.02 -3.98
N LEU A 131 0.17 -2.63 -4.06
CA LEU A 131 -0.24 -1.41 -4.73
C LEU A 131 -1.16 -0.63 -3.80
N LYS A 132 -0.82 0.63 -3.56
CA LYS A 132 -1.63 1.60 -2.84
C LYS A 132 -1.97 2.76 -3.78
N GLY A 133 -3.25 3.07 -3.91
CA GLY A 133 -3.72 4.31 -4.51
C GLY A 133 -3.81 5.40 -3.45
N GLU A 134 -3.46 6.63 -3.81
CA GLU A 134 -3.61 7.80 -2.95
C GLU A 134 -4.37 8.88 -3.73
N ALA A 135 -5.32 9.52 -3.06
CA ALA A 135 -6.07 10.64 -3.60
C ALA A 135 -5.70 11.92 -2.85
N SER A 136 -5.77 13.05 -3.54
CA SER A 136 -5.59 14.37 -2.95
C SER A 136 -6.63 15.32 -3.52
N LYS A 137 -7.12 16.24 -2.68
CA LYS A 137 -8.01 17.33 -3.07
C LYS A 137 -7.22 18.62 -3.05
N TRP A 138 -7.38 19.44 -4.08
CA TRP A 138 -6.84 20.78 -4.16
C TRP A 138 -7.95 21.76 -4.45
N GLU A 139 -7.99 22.85 -3.70
CA GLU A 139 -8.88 23.98 -3.93
C GLU A 139 -8.03 25.17 -4.37
N GLU A 140 -8.56 25.98 -5.28
CA GLU A 140 -7.84 27.15 -5.78
C GLU A 140 -7.48 28.09 -4.62
N GLY A 141 -6.17 28.36 -4.46
CA GLY A 141 -5.64 29.15 -3.33
C GLY A 141 -5.24 28.33 -2.09
N SER A 142 -5.41 27.01 -2.08
CA SER A 142 -4.99 26.14 -0.97
C SER A 142 -3.80 25.24 -1.34
N THR A 143 -3.20 24.58 -0.34
CA THR A 143 -2.25 23.47 -0.55
C THR A 143 -3.02 22.17 -0.81
N PRO A 144 -2.56 21.26 -1.70
CA PRO A 144 -3.20 19.95 -1.88
C PRO A 144 -3.24 19.14 -0.58
N VAL A 145 -4.42 18.66 -0.20
CA VAL A 145 -4.66 17.88 1.01
C VAL A 145 -4.91 16.41 0.64
N PRO A 146 -4.07 15.47 1.13
CA PRO A 146 -4.32 14.04 0.95
C PRO A 146 -5.66 13.61 1.55
N LEU A 147 -6.46 12.87 0.79
CA LEU A 147 -7.71 12.28 1.25
C LEU A 147 -7.42 10.92 1.89
N ARG A 148 -8.00 10.66 3.06
CA ARG A 148 -7.83 9.41 3.83
C ARG A 148 -9.16 8.94 4.37
N ASP A 149 -9.26 7.64 4.65
CA ASP A 149 -10.38 7.02 5.35
C ASP A 149 -11.74 7.40 4.73
N ALA A 150 -12.63 8.03 5.50
CA ALA A 150 -13.98 8.40 5.06
C ALA A 150 -14.00 9.39 3.88
N ASP A 151 -12.93 10.17 3.69
CA ASP A 151 -12.81 11.14 2.59
C ASP A 151 -12.27 10.51 1.30
N THR A 152 -11.98 9.20 1.31
CA THR A 152 -11.43 8.49 0.15
C THR A 152 -12.49 8.38 -0.95
N PRO A 153 -12.23 8.90 -2.16
CA PRO A 153 -13.22 8.85 -3.23
C PRO A 153 -13.49 7.41 -3.69
N PRO A 154 -14.75 7.06 -4.01
CA PRO A 154 -15.12 5.68 -4.40
C PRO A 154 -14.44 5.22 -5.69
N TRP A 155 -14.02 6.15 -6.57
CA TRP A 155 -13.31 5.83 -7.79
C TRP A 155 -11.85 5.38 -7.56
N LEU A 156 -11.27 5.62 -6.38
CA LEU A 156 -9.87 5.29 -6.10
C LEU A 156 -9.65 3.77 -6.08
N ALA A 157 -10.55 3.04 -5.43
CA ALA A 157 -10.49 1.58 -5.33
C ALA A 157 -10.52 0.92 -6.72
N GLY A 158 -11.47 1.31 -7.57
CA GLY A 158 -11.59 0.76 -8.92
C GLY A 158 -10.35 1.00 -9.80
N ARG A 159 -9.73 2.19 -9.70
CA ARG A 159 -8.50 2.49 -10.45
C ARG A 159 -7.29 1.73 -9.90
N THR A 160 -7.21 1.57 -8.60
CA THR A 160 -6.18 0.77 -7.94
C THR A 160 -6.29 -0.69 -8.37
N ASP A 161 -7.48 -1.27 -8.32
CA ASP A 161 -7.69 -2.67 -8.73
C ASP A 161 -7.44 -2.87 -10.23
N ARG A 162 -7.80 -1.90 -11.08
CA ARG A 162 -7.45 -1.94 -12.52
C ARG A 162 -5.94 -2.00 -12.74
N LEU A 163 -5.17 -1.15 -12.07
CA LEU A 163 -3.70 -1.16 -12.18
C LEU A 163 -3.11 -2.47 -11.61
N ARG A 164 -3.66 -2.98 -10.51
CA ARG A 164 -3.25 -4.26 -9.92
C ARG A 164 -3.43 -5.42 -10.90
N VAL A 165 -4.57 -5.48 -11.57
CA VAL A 165 -4.84 -6.52 -12.58
C VAL A 165 -3.91 -6.38 -13.78
N LYS A 166 -3.63 -5.16 -14.24
CA LYS A 166 -2.66 -4.93 -15.34
C LYS A 166 -1.26 -5.42 -14.99
N ILE A 167 -0.80 -5.22 -13.76
CA ILE A 167 0.48 -5.77 -13.28
C ILE A 167 0.41 -7.31 -13.25
N HIS A 168 -0.68 -7.87 -12.73
CA HIS A 168 -0.87 -9.31 -12.66
C HIS A 168 -0.90 -9.99 -14.03
N GLU A 169 -1.61 -9.42 -15.01
CA GLU A 169 -1.69 -9.93 -16.39
C GLU A 169 -0.28 -10.13 -17.00
N ARG A 170 0.62 -9.17 -16.79
CA ARG A 170 2.01 -9.26 -17.29
C ARG A 170 2.84 -10.32 -16.56
N LEU A 171 2.55 -10.54 -15.29
CA LEU A 171 3.28 -11.49 -14.44
C LEU A 171 2.60 -12.87 -14.34
N LYS A 172 1.48 -13.08 -15.04
CA LYS A 172 0.62 -14.26 -14.89
C LYS A 172 1.36 -15.57 -15.13
N LYS A 173 2.32 -15.60 -16.07
CA LYS A 173 3.18 -16.76 -16.35
C LYS A 173 4.06 -17.20 -15.17
N HIS A 174 4.27 -16.32 -14.19
CA HIS A 174 5.06 -16.58 -12.99
C HIS A 174 4.20 -16.64 -11.72
N ALA A 175 2.87 -16.52 -11.85
CA ALA A 175 1.97 -16.44 -10.72
C ALA A 175 1.86 -17.79 -10.01
N VAL A 176 2.06 -17.78 -8.69
CA VAL A 176 1.84 -18.90 -7.78
C VAL A 176 0.80 -18.45 -6.76
N ARG A 177 -0.22 -19.27 -6.55
CA ARG A 177 -1.25 -19.00 -5.55
C ARG A 177 -0.64 -19.09 -4.16
N LEU A 178 -0.66 -18.00 -3.42
CA LEU A 178 -0.14 -17.99 -2.06
C LEU A 178 -1.20 -18.52 -1.10
N LYS A 179 -0.85 -19.55 -0.32
CA LYS A 179 -1.56 -19.86 0.92
C LYS A 179 -1.22 -18.76 1.91
N THR A 180 -1.92 -17.63 1.88
CA THR A 180 -1.72 -16.59 2.89
C THR A 180 -3.04 -15.92 3.20
N THR A 181 -3.44 -16.09 4.46
CA THR A 181 -4.38 -15.27 5.22
C THR A 181 -4.21 -13.81 4.82
N VAL A 182 -5.26 -13.25 4.22
CA VAL A 182 -5.29 -11.89 3.70
C VAL A 182 -4.80 -10.91 4.77
N ILE A 183 -3.58 -10.41 4.64
CA ILE A 183 -3.17 -9.17 5.31
C ILE A 183 -3.45 -8.07 4.30
N ASP A 184 -4.71 -7.68 4.24
CA ASP A 184 -5.13 -6.48 3.54
C ASP A 184 -4.49 -5.28 4.26
N PRO A 185 -3.73 -4.42 3.58
CA PRO A 185 -3.21 -3.20 4.20
C PRO A 185 -4.29 -2.16 4.48
N ASP A 186 -5.49 -2.28 3.89
CA ASP A 186 -6.58 -1.29 4.03
C ASP A 186 -7.77 -1.78 4.87
N VAL A 187 -7.75 -3.03 5.37
CA VAL A 187 -8.59 -3.37 6.50
C VAL A 187 -7.80 -2.97 7.73
N ALA A 188 -8.15 -1.81 8.31
CA ALA A 188 -7.89 -1.50 9.71
C ALA A 188 -8.55 -2.61 10.55
N LYS A 189 -7.91 -3.78 10.61
CA LYS A 189 -8.29 -4.85 11.51
C LYS A 189 -8.10 -4.25 12.89
N LYS A 190 -9.23 -4.08 13.58
CA LYS A 190 -9.35 -4.03 15.04
C LYS A 190 -8.19 -4.88 15.58
N GLU A 191 -7.16 -4.21 16.13
CA GLU A 191 -5.93 -4.88 16.51
C GLU A 191 -6.31 -6.05 17.41
N ASP A 192 -6.04 -7.28 16.99
CA ASP A 192 -6.16 -8.43 17.89
C ASP A 192 -5.40 -8.05 19.17
N PRO A 193 -6.00 -8.23 20.36
CA PRO A 193 -5.40 -7.79 21.61
C PRO A 193 -3.99 -8.35 21.68
N ILE A 194 -3.02 -7.42 21.69
CA ILE A 194 -1.60 -7.79 21.64
C ILE A 194 -1.32 -8.59 22.91
N PRO A 195 -0.93 -9.88 22.79
CA PRO A 195 -0.62 -10.69 23.96
C PRO A 195 0.52 -10.02 24.70
N THR A 196 0.36 -9.86 26.01
CA THR A 196 1.44 -9.36 26.86
C THR A 196 2.44 -10.48 27.05
N ILE A 197 3.74 -10.22 26.94
CA ILE A 197 4.75 -11.22 27.25
C ILE A 197 4.70 -11.51 28.75
N GLU A 198 4.61 -12.79 29.12
CA GLU A 198 4.58 -13.22 30.51
C GLU A 198 5.85 -12.78 31.25
N GLY A 199 5.71 -12.38 32.52
CA GLY A 199 6.83 -11.93 33.35
C GLY A 199 7.25 -10.46 33.19
N LEU A 200 6.60 -9.70 32.30
CA LEU A 200 6.84 -8.26 32.14
C LEU A 200 5.66 -7.42 32.64
N SER A 201 5.94 -6.19 33.09
CA SER A 201 4.90 -5.20 33.38
C SER A 201 4.02 -4.92 32.13
N LYS A 202 2.72 -4.67 32.34
CA LYS A 202 1.74 -4.53 31.25
C LYS A 202 2.13 -3.48 30.20
N GLN A 203 2.81 -2.41 30.61
CA GLN A 203 3.21 -1.34 29.69
C GLN A 203 4.35 -1.78 28.78
N VAL A 204 5.43 -2.32 29.34
CA VAL A 204 6.60 -2.74 28.55
C VAL A 204 6.30 -4.01 27.75
N GLY A 205 5.57 -4.97 28.33
CA GLY A 205 5.16 -6.18 27.63
C GLY A 205 4.37 -5.91 26.34
N LYS A 206 3.53 -4.85 26.32
CA LYS A 206 2.86 -4.39 25.10
C LYS A 206 3.84 -3.84 24.07
N VAL A 207 4.85 -3.07 24.49
CA VAL A 207 5.85 -2.50 23.57
C VAL A 207 6.72 -3.60 22.97
N VAL A 208 7.22 -4.54 23.78
CA VAL A 208 8.01 -5.67 23.30
C VAL A 208 7.20 -6.51 22.30
N ALA A 209 5.94 -6.81 22.62
CA ALA A 209 5.06 -7.54 21.70
C ALA A 209 4.77 -6.77 20.40
N LYS A 210 4.63 -5.42 20.46
CA LYS A 210 4.51 -4.59 19.25
C LYS A 210 5.77 -4.64 18.40
N VAL A 211 6.96 -4.57 19.00
CA VAL A 211 8.23 -4.68 18.29
C VAL A 211 8.35 -6.05 17.62
N LYS A 212 8.05 -7.14 18.35
CA LYS A 212 8.01 -8.50 17.79
C LYS A 212 7.08 -8.58 16.58
N LYS A 213 5.82 -8.18 16.74
CA LYS A 213 4.80 -8.20 15.67
C LYS A 213 5.22 -7.36 14.45
N ALA A 214 5.79 -6.18 14.68
CA ALA A 214 6.27 -5.32 13.61
C ALA A 214 7.48 -5.93 12.88
N ALA A 215 8.38 -6.60 13.59
CA ALA A 215 9.51 -7.34 13.02
C ALA A 215 9.05 -8.55 12.19
N GLU A 216 8.17 -9.39 12.72
CA GLU A 216 7.57 -10.54 12.01
C GLU A 216 6.88 -10.09 10.71
N ALA A 217 6.12 -9.01 10.78
CA ALA A 217 5.39 -8.45 9.63
C ALA A 217 6.26 -7.56 8.72
N ARG A 218 7.54 -7.36 9.05
CA ARG A 218 8.50 -6.47 8.36
C ARG A 218 7.95 -5.05 8.15
N ARG A 219 7.28 -4.52 9.16
CA ARG A 219 6.71 -3.16 9.16
C ARG A 219 7.73 -2.16 9.71
N TYR A 220 8.68 -1.76 8.87
CA TYR A 220 9.79 -0.89 9.26
C TYR A 220 9.35 0.48 9.82
N GLN A 221 8.23 1.03 9.35
CA GLN A 221 7.68 2.28 9.89
C GLN A 221 7.15 2.10 11.31
N ASP A 222 6.42 1.01 11.56
CA ASP A 222 5.93 0.67 12.89
C ASP A 222 7.10 0.39 13.84
N LEU A 223 8.14 -0.32 13.37
CA LEU A 223 9.38 -0.54 14.13
C LEU A 223 10.06 0.78 14.50
N ARG A 224 10.20 1.72 13.54
CA ARG A 224 10.85 3.02 13.78
C ARG A 224 10.19 3.79 14.93
N ALA A 225 8.86 3.76 14.99
CA ALA A 225 8.10 4.42 16.05
C ALA A 225 8.32 3.79 17.43
N LEU A 226 8.80 2.55 17.50
CA LEU A 226 9.07 1.79 18.72
C LEU A 226 10.56 1.76 19.09
N MET A 227 11.43 2.26 18.22
CA MET A 227 12.88 2.32 18.43
C MET A 227 13.31 3.68 18.97
N SER A 228 14.39 3.68 19.74
CA SER A 228 15.14 4.90 20.09
C SER A 228 15.82 5.48 18.85
N GLU A 229 15.96 6.80 18.80
CA GLU A 229 16.79 7.45 17.77
C GLU A 229 18.24 7.01 17.87
N GLN A 230 18.74 6.81 19.10
CA GLN A 230 20.09 6.34 19.40
C GLN A 230 20.15 4.82 19.61
N LEU A 231 19.46 4.04 18.75
CA LEU A 231 19.51 2.58 18.83
C LEU A 231 20.94 2.08 18.57
N LEU A 232 21.51 1.32 19.51
CA LEU A 232 22.72 0.55 19.28
C LEU A 232 22.39 -0.73 18.50
N TRP A 233 22.87 -0.85 17.27
CA TRP A 233 22.50 -1.94 16.34
C TRP A 233 23.65 -2.83 15.90
N SER A 234 24.90 -2.39 16.11
CA SER A 234 26.12 -3.13 15.80
C SER A 234 27.25 -2.68 16.73
N PRO A 235 28.16 -3.57 17.16
CA PRO A 235 29.34 -3.15 17.90
C PRO A 235 30.21 -2.24 17.01
N GLY A 236 30.70 -1.14 17.58
CA GLY A 236 31.58 -0.20 16.87
C GLY A 236 30.90 0.73 15.86
N ALA A 237 29.62 0.51 15.54
CA ALA A 237 28.87 1.44 14.70
C ALA A 237 28.26 2.58 15.55
N PRO A 238 28.13 3.81 15.01
CA PRO A 238 27.39 4.87 15.66
C PRO A 238 25.93 4.46 15.93
N PRO A 239 25.38 4.73 17.14
CA PRO A 239 23.98 4.47 17.45
C PRO A 239 23.05 5.26 16.53
N SER A 240 22.12 4.58 15.86
CA SER A 240 21.12 5.20 14.98
C SER A 240 20.00 4.20 14.65
N GLY A 241 18.77 4.53 15.04
CA GLY A 241 17.59 3.75 14.68
C GLY A 241 17.30 3.75 13.17
N ASP A 242 17.55 4.87 12.49
CA ASP A 242 17.34 4.98 11.04
C ASP A 242 18.37 4.17 10.25
N GLN A 243 19.65 4.22 10.64
CA GLN A 243 20.68 3.39 10.03
C GLN A 243 20.42 1.90 10.25
N ALA A 244 20.01 1.52 11.46
CA ALA A 244 19.63 0.14 11.77
C ALA A 244 18.54 -0.37 10.83
N LEU A 245 17.48 0.42 10.60
CA LEU A 245 16.40 0.03 9.70
C LEU A 245 16.85 -0.10 8.24
N ILE A 246 17.74 0.77 7.77
CA ILE A 246 18.33 0.64 6.42
C ILE A 246 19.05 -0.70 6.30
N MET A 247 19.85 -1.07 7.31
CA MET A 247 20.56 -2.34 7.34
C MET A 247 19.62 -3.54 7.44
N TRP A 248 18.57 -3.48 8.27
CA TRP A 248 17.58 -4.56 8.41
C TRP A 248 16.63 -4.67 7.20
N GLN A 249 16.51 -3.61 6.40
CA GLN A 249 15.86 -3.67 5.10
C GLN A 249 16.73 -4.39 4.07
N ALA A 250 18.05 -4.16 4.11
CA ALA A 250 19.02 -4.83 3.25
C ALA A 250 19.17 -6.32 3.63
N ASP A 251 19.14 -6.64 4.93
CA ASP A 251 19.18 -8.01 5.45
C ASP A 251 18.01 -8.29 6.42
N PRO A 252 16.89 -8.84 5.91
CA PRO A 252 15.74 -9.22 6.74
C PRO A 252 16.01 -10.36 7.72
N SER A 253 17.12 -11.10 7.60
CA SER A 253 17.46 -12.17 8.55
C SER A 253 17.72 -11.61 9.95
N LEU A 254 18.15 -10.35 10.05
CA LEU A 254 18.34 -9.64 11.33
C LEU A 254 17.02 -9.48 12.09
N LEU A 255 15.90 -9.27 11.40
CA LEU A 255 14.57 -9.23 12.05
C LEU A 255 14.14 -10.61 12.56
N VAL A 256 14.49 -11.69 11.85
CA VAL A 256 14.24 -13.06 12.32
C VAL A 256 15.03 -13.33 13.59
N LYS A 257 16.29 -12.88 13.66
CA LYS A 257 17.12 -12.96 14.88
C LYS A 257 16.53 -12.14 16.02
N LEU A 258 16.02 -10.93 15.76
CA LEU A 258 15.34 -10.11 16.78
C LEU A 258 14.12 -10.82 17.38
N VAL A 259 13.27 -11.39 16.52
CA VAL A 259 12.10 -12.16 16.96
C VAL A 259 12.52 -13.36 17.81
N ALA A 260 13.53 -14.12 17.36
CA ALA A 260 14.07 -15.25 18.11
C ALA A 260 14.66 -14.84 19.48
N THR A 261 15.31 -13.67 19.56
CA THR A 261 15.83 -13.11 20.82
C THR A 261 14.70 -12.76 21.79
N ILE A 262 13.59 -12.20 21.30
CA ILE A 262 12.41 -11.91 22.13
C ILE A 262 11.74 -13.22 22.59
N ASP A 263 11.64 -14.21 21.70
CA ASP A 263 11.04 -15.51 21.99
C ASP A 263 11.86 -16.37 22.95
N ALA A 264 13.17 -16.12 23.05
CA ALA A 264 14.03 -16.74 24.05
C ALA A 264 13.71 -16.29 25.49
N GLY A 265 12.86 -15.29 25.66
CA GLY A 265 12.42 -14.76 26.94
C GLY A 265 12.94 -13.35 27.21
N CYS A 266 12.23 -12.63 28.07
CA CYS A 266 12.57 -11.27 28.50
C CYS A 266 12.53 -11.18 30.02
N GLN A 267 13.42 -10.39 30.59
CA GLN A 267 13.49 -10.13 32.02
C GLN A 267 13.48 -8.62 32.26
N GLU A 268 12.61 -8.16 33.15
CA GLU A 268 12.58 -6.77 33.63
C GLU A 268 13.65 -6.60 34.72
N MET A 269 14.53 -5.63 34.51
CA MET A 269 15.68 -5.29 35.34
C MET A 269 15.64 -3.80 35.67
N GLY A 270 14.81 -3.43 36.65
CA GLY A 270 14.64 -2.03 37.06
C GLY A 270 13.98 -1.19 35.97
N ASP A 271 14.74 -0.25 35.39
CA ASP A 271 14.29 0.66 34.34
C ASP A 271 14.55 0.13 32.92
N GLN A 272 15.02 -1.12 32.81
CA GLN A 272 15.32 -1.78 31.56
C GLN A 272 14.61 -3.14 31.46
N VAL A 273 14.37 -3.58 30.22
CA VAL A 273 13.99 -4.96 29.91
C VAL A 273 15.04 -5.52 28.98
N VAL A 274 15.59 -6.68 29.31
CA VAL A 274 16.56 -7.39 28.50
C VAL A 274 15.91 -8.67 28.00
N CYS A 275 15.86 -8.84 26.68
CA CYS A 275 15.42 -10.05 26.03
C CYS A 275 16.60 -10.81 25.44
N GLY A 276 16.52 -12.13 25.50
CA GLY A 276 17.58 -13.05 25.14
C GLY A 276 17.94 -13.98 26.30
N LYS A 277 18.54 -15.12 25.98
CA LYS A 277 19.02 -16.08 27.00
C LYS A 277 20.33 -15.58 27.61
N ALA A 278 20.57 -15.87 28.89
CA ALA A 278 21.88 -15.62 29.48
C ALA A 278 22.98 -16.38 28.71
N GLY A 279 24.09 -15.70 28.40
CA GLY A 279 25.24 -16.31 27.73
C GLY A 279 25.15 -16.44 26.19
N VAL A 280 24.09 -15.92 25.55
CA VAL A 280 24.11 -15.73 24.08
C VAL A 280 24.57 -14.34 23.70
N THR A 281 25.23 -14.25 22.55
CA THR A 281 25.78 -13.03 21.94
C THR A 281 24.70 -12.10 21.35
N ARG A 282 23.42 -12.42 21.55
CA ARG A 282 22.28 -11.71 20.97
C ARG A 282 21.38 -11.19 22.09
N ILE A 283 21.36 -9.87 22.22
CA ILE A 283 20.56 -9.18 23.23
C ILE A 283 19.69 -8.12 22.56
N ALA A 284 18.45 -8.01 23.04
CA ALA A 284 17.57 -6.89 22.72
C ALA A 284 17.22 -6.17 24.02
N LYS A 285 17.53 -4.88 24.13
CA LYS A 285 17.23 -4.08 25.32
C LYS A 285 16.17 -3.04 25.04
N PHE A 286 15.30 -2.85 26.02
CA PHE A 286 14.28 -1.82 26.04
C PHE A 286 14.49 -0.95 27.27
N ALA A 287 14.34 0.37 27.11
CA ALA A 287 14.40 1.32 28.21
C ALA A 287 13.44 2.49 27.98
N LYS A 288 13.20 3.30 29.01
CA LYS A 288 12.41 4.53 28.87
C LYS A 288 13.25 5.64 28.22
N VAL A 289 12.77 6.17 27.10
CA VAL A 289 13.33 7.32 26.40
C VAL A 289 12.24 8.39 26.31
N GLY A 290 12.46 9.55 26.93
CA GLY A 290 11.43 10.60 27.00
C GLY A 290 10.14 10.14 27.69
N GLY A 291 10.25 9.24 28.68
CA GLY A 291 9.10 8.69 29.42
C GLY A 291 8.36 7.54 28.71
N ALA A 292 8.72 7.19 27.47
CA ALA A 292 8.13 6.08 26.72
C ALA A 292 9.11 4.91 26.59
N TRP A 293 8.63 3.68 26.73
CA TRP A 293 9.43 2.48 26.46
C TRP A 293 9.78 2.38 24.97
N LYS A 294 11.06 2.15 24.67
CA LYS A 294 11.60 2.00 23.32
C LYS A 294 12.63 0.88 23.26
N LEU A 295 12.79 0.26 22.09
CA LEU A 295 13.96 -0.58 21.80
C LEU A 295 15.19 0.33 21.72
N THR A 296 16.17 0.11 22.59
CA THR A 296 17.40 0.92 22.70
C THR A 296 18.64 0.20 22.21
N GLU A 297 18.60 -1.13 22.18
CA GLU A 297 19.72 -1.94 21.69
C GLU A 297 19.19 -3.22 21.05
N PHE A 298 19.73 -3.57 19.88
CA PHE A 298 19.64 -4.92 19.34
C PHE A 298 20.91 -5.23 18.57
N VAL A 299 21.74 -6.09 19.13
CA VAL A 299 23.00 -6.47 18.52
C VAL A 299 22.96 -7.96 18.21
N ALA A 300 23.05 -8.29 16.92
CA ALA A 300 23.17 -9.66 16.46
C ALA A 300 24.65 -9.92 16.13
N ILE A 301 25.43 -10.39 17.10
CA ILE A 301 26.78 -10.89 16.85
C ILE A 301 26.65 -12.38 16.49
N ASP A 302 27.11 -12.73 15.30
CA ASP A 302 27.23 -14.13 14.86
C ASP A 302 28.53 -14.76 15.35
#